data_AF-A0A9J6EW19-F1
#
_entry.id   AF-A0A9J6EW19-F1
#
_cell.length_a   1.000
_cell.length_b   1.000
_cell.length_c   1.000
_cell.angle_alpha   90.00
_cell.angle_beta   90.00
_cell.angle_gamma   90.00
#
_symmetry.space_group_name_H-M   'P 1'
#
loop_
_entity.id
_entity.type
_entity.pdbx_description
1 polymer ?
#
loop_
_entity_poly.entity_id
_entity_poly.type
_entity_poly.pdbx_seq_one_letter_code
_entity_poly.pdbx_strand_id
1 'polypeptide(L)'
;MAQNNSIYLVANLIDRKPCNESDHSCPRDKVKYFNTNVAFDRNGTLVARYHKNHLFIEPFMNPADPYEFAVFNTDFDARVGLFICFDVLFAESSLLVREAQCHPGRHEQLVVRRASWLVLGWSTASLVHTQRNSSAGIRNSAS
;
A
#
# COMPACT_ATOMS: atom_id res chain seq x y z
N MET A 1 -9.23 11.77 9.09
CA MET A 1 -8.99 10.46 9.75
C MET A 1 -7.50 10.27 10.06
N ALA A 2 -6.61 10.17 9.07
CA ALA A 2 -5.17 9.98 9.30
C ALA A 2 -4.56 11.10 10.16
N GLN A 3 -4.73 12.36 9.75
CA GLN A 3 -4.25 13.54 10.47
C GLN A 3 -4.74 13.61 11.92
N ASN A 4 -6.06 13.56 12.12
CA ASN A 4 -6.67 13.70 13.45
C ASN A 4 -6.24 12.61 14.45
N ASN A 5 -5.79 11.45 13.97
CA ASN A 5 -5.33 10.36 14.83
C ASN A 5 -3.81 10.16 14.79
N SER A 6 -3.09 10.97 14.01
CA SER A 6 -1.63 10.87 13.83
C SER A 6 -1.16 9.45 13.47
N ILE A 7 -1.91 8.78 12.58
CA ILE A 7 -1.61 7.42 12.10
C ILE A 7 -1.28 7.42 10.61
N TYR A 8 -0.47 6.46 10.18
CA TYR A 8 -0.43 6.08 8.77
C TYR A 8 -1.70 5.29 8.44
N LEU A 9 -2.37 5.65 7.34
CA LEU A 9 -3.59 4.99 6.89
C LEU A 9 -3.41 4.46 5.48
N VAL A 10 -3.56 3.16 5.30
CA VAL A 10 -3.66 2.53 3.98
C VAL A 10 -5.09 2.09 3.76
N ALA A 11 -5.70 2.56 2.67
CA ALA A 11 -7.07 2.27 2.31
C ALA A 11 -7.16 1.76 0.86
N ASN A 12 -8.09 0.84 0.64
CA ASN A 12 -8.42 0.34 -0.69
C ASN A 12 -9.72 1.00 -1.18
N LEU A 13 -9.72 1.49 -2.41
CA LEU A 13 -10.83 2.21 -3.04
C LEU A 13 -10.85 2.01 -4.56
N ILE A 14 -11.95 2.39 -5.20
CA ILE A 14 -12.05 2.45 -6.67
C ILE A 14 -11.65 3.85 -7.14
N ASP A 15 -10.62 3.92 -7.97
CA ASP A 15 -10.17 5.16 -8.62
C ASP A 15 -10.78 5.23 -10.02
N ARG A 16 -11.46 6.34 -10.32
CA ARG A 16 -12.14 6.57 -11.59
C ARG A 16 -11.40 7.67 -12.34
N LYS A 17 -10.78 7.33 -13.47
CA LYS A 17 -10.03 8.29 -14.28
C LYS A 17 -10.63 8.46 -15.68
N PRO A 18 -10.88 9.70 -16.13
CA PRO A 18 -11.16 9.92 -17.55
C PRO A 18 -9.92 9.57 -18.38
N CYS A 19 -10.14 9.04 -19.58
CA CYS A 19 -9.10 8.77 -20.56
C CYS A 19 -9.56 9.20 -21.96
N ASN A 20 -8.60 9.37 -22.87
CA ASN A 20 -8.85 9.80 -24.24
C ASN A 20 -8.39 8.73 -25.23
N GLU A 21 -8.74 8.89 -26.51
CA GLU A 21 -8.39 7.95 -27.58
C GLU A 21 -6.87 7.84 -27.84
N SER A 22 -6.07 8.77 -27.32
CA SER A 22 -4.60 8.66 -27.31
C SER A 22 -4.07 7.57 -26.39
N ASP A 23 -4.89 7.11 -25.43
CA ASP A 23 -4.57 6.01 -24.54
C ASP A 23 -5.11 4.71 -25.16
N HIS A 24 -4.19 3.85 -25.61
CA HIS A 24 -4.48 2.63 -26.34
C HIS A 24 -5.44 1.68 -25.60
N SER A 25 -5.49 1.73 -24.27
CA SER A 25 -6.36 0.89 -23.44
C SER A 25 -7.58 1.64 -22.90
N CYS A 26 -7.89 2.82 -23.43
CA CYS A 26 -9.07 3.59 -23.03
C CYS A 26 -10.38 2.94 -23.51
N PRO A 27 -11.34 2.64 -22.62
CA PRO A 27 -12.62 2.07 -23.01
C PRO A 27 -13.51 3.08 -23.76
N ARG A 28 -14.55 2.56 -24.43
CA ARG A 28 -15.47 3.38 -25.26
C ARG A 28 -16.21 4.48 -24.47
N ASP A 29 -16.46 4.27 -23.18
CA ASP A 29 -17.08 5.25 -22.29
C ASP A 29 -16.10 6.32 -21.77
N LYS A 30 -14.83 6.28 -22.22
CA LYS A 30 -13.77 7.24 -21.91
C LYS A 30 -13.41 7.31 -20.42
N VAL A 31 -13.63 6.21 -19.69
CA VAL A 31 -13.34 6.11 -18.25
C VAL A 31 -12.66 4.79 -17.94
N LYS A 32 -11.59 4.85 -17.14
CA LYS A 32 -10.96 3.67 -16.52
C LYS A 32 -11.30 3.62 -15.03
N TYR A 33 -11.53 2.41 -14.54
CA TYR A 33 -11.76 2.12 -13.13
C TYR A 33 -10.64 1.24 -12.61
N PHE A 34 -10.02 1.62 -11.50
CA PHE A 34 -8.88 0.89 -10.94
C PHE A 34 -9.14 0.48 -9.50
N ASN A 35 -8.83 -0.77 -9.17
CA ASN A 35 -8.69 -1.20 -7.79
C ASN A 35 -7.41 -0.57 -7.21
N THR A 36 -7.55 0.31 -6.23
CA THR A 36 -6.50 1.26 -5.84
C THR A 36 -6.23 1.24 -4.35
N ASN A 37 -4.97 1.04 -3.95
CA ASN A 37 -4.51 1.37 -2.61
C ASN A 37 -3.99 2.81 -2.57
N VAL A 38 -4.39 3.56 -1.54
CA VAL A 38 -3.81 4.86 -1.19
C VAL A 38 -3.24 4.80 0.21
N ALA A 39 -2.10 5.45 0.42
CA ALA A 39 -1.46 5.57 1.72
C ALA A 39 -1.37 7.05 2.11
N PHE A 40 -1.81 7.37 3.33
CA PHE A 40 -1.67 8.70 3.93
C PHE A 40 -0.72 8.65 5.12
N ASP A 41 0.10 9.68 5.28
CA ASP A 41 0.96 9.86 6.46
C ASP A 41 0.20 10.40 7.68
N ARG A 42 0.92 10.59 8.79
CA ARG A 42 0.35 11.14 10.04
C ARG A 42 -0.18 12.56 9.91
N ASN A 43 0.23 13.31 8.89
CA ASN A 43 -0.28 14.65 8.60
C ASN A 43 -1.50 14.61 7.68
N GLY A 44 -1.89 13.43 7.19
CA GLY A 44 -2.95 13.27 6.21
C GLY A 44 -2.51 13.53 4.77
N THR A 45 -1.21 13.60 4.50
CA THR A 45 -0.64 13.76 3.17
C THR A 45 -0.69 12.43 2.42
N LEU A 46 -1.15 12.42 1.17
CA LEU A 46 -1.07 11.24 0.31
C LEU A 46 0.40 10.94 -0.03
N VAL A 47 0.93 9.83 0.47
CA VAL A 47 2.34 9.44 0.32
C VAL A 47 2.56 8.29 -0.67
N ALA A 48 1.52 7.54 -1.00
CA ALA A 48 1.56 6.58 -2.10
C ALA A 48 0.16 6.31 -2.67
N ARG A 49 0.14 5.91 -3.95
CA ARG A 49 -1.02 5.40 -4.66
C ARG A 49 -0.56 4.25 -5.54
N TYR A 50 -1.33 3.16 -5.53
CA TYR A 50 -1.03 1.94 -6.27
C TYR A 50 -2.29 1.42 -6.96
N HIS A 51 -2.25 1.29 -8.27
CA HIS A 51 -3.24 0.57 -9.08
C HIS A 51 -2.88 -0.91 -9.16
N LYS A 52 -3.87 -1.78 -8.95
CA LYS A 52 -3.69 -3.24 -9.01
C LYS A 52 -3.15 -3.67 -10.39
N ASN A 53 -2.03 -4.39 -10.39
CA ASN A 53 -1.40 -4.89 -11.61
C ASN A 53 -2.11 -6.15 -12.15
N HIS A 54 -2.47 -7.09 -11.26
CA HIS A 54 -3.03 -8.39 -11.64
C HIS A 54 -4.47 -8.55 -11.17
N LEU A 55 -5.44 -8.37 -12.08
CA LEU A 55 -6.86 -8.51 -11.78
C LEU A 55 -7.25 -9.97 -11.48
N PHE A 56 -8.24 -10.15 -10.60
CA PHE A 56 -8.81 -11.46 -10.27
C PHE A 56 -10.33 -11.41 -10.34
N ILE A 57 -10.88 -11.81 -11.49
CA ILE A 57 -12.34 -11.82 -11.75
C ILE A 57 -12.96 -10.43 -11.51
N GLU A 58 -12.30 -9.39 -12.03
CA GLU A 58 -12.72 -7.98 -11.92
C GLU A 58 -13.01 -7.39 -13.32
N PRO A 59 -14.12 -7.79 -13.99
CA PRO A 59 -14.34 -7.49 -15.42
C PRO A 59 -14.55 -6.01 -15.75
N PHE A 60 -14.90 -5.20 -14.75
CA PHE A 60 -15.13 -3.75 -14.91
C PHE A 60 -13.94 -2.90 -14.48
N MET A 61 -12.85 -3.53 -14.06
CA MET A 61 -11.62 -2.84 -13.66
C MET A 61 -10.59 -2.92 -14.78
N ASN A 62 -9.73 -1.91 -14.81
CA ASN A 62 -8.56 -1.84 -15.65
C ASN A 62 -7.33 -2.19 -14.80
N PRO A 63 -6.41 -3.02 -15.31
CA PRO A 63 -5.11 -3.18 -14.68
C PRO A 63 -4.29 -1.90 -14.88
N ALA A 64 -3.29 -1.70 -14.03
CA ALA A 64 -2.27 -0.69 -14.28
C ALA A 64 -1.51 -0.98 -15.58
N ASP A 65 -1.29 0.05 -16.39
CA ASP A 65 -0.55 -0.03 -17.66
C ASP A 65 0.30 1.24 -17.85
N PRO A 66 1.64 1.17 -17.72
CA PRO A 66 2.42 -0.02 -17.34
C PRO A 66 2.20 -0.42 -15.87
N TYR A 67 2.71 -1.60 -15.48
CA TYR A 67 2.67 -2.04 -14.07
C TYR A 67 3.30 -1.02 -13.13
N GLU A 68 2.60 -0.74 -12.04
CA GLU A 68 3.01 0.25 -11.06
C GLU A 68 3.83 -0.41 -9.93
N PHE A 69 4.80 0.36 -9.41
CA PHE A 69 5.56 0.03 -8.21
C PHE A 69 5.43 1.18 -7.21
N ALA A 70 4.73 0.94 -6.10
CA ALA A 70 4.46 1.98 -5.10
C ALA A 70 5.08 1.59 -3.75
N VAL A 71 6.05 2.39 -3.31
CA VAL A 71 6.72 2.28 -2.01
C VAL A 71 6.74 3.66 -1.36
N PHE A 72 6.48 3.73 -0.06
CA PHE A 72 6.65 4.95 0.72
C PHE A 72 7.49 4.70 1.98
N ASN A 73 8.14 5.77 2.44
CA ASN A 73 8.93 5.78 3.67
C ASN A 73 8.07 6.25 4.83
N THR A 74 8.37 5.74 6.03
CA THR A 74 7.77 6.21 7.27
C THR A 74 8.76 7.01 8.12
N ASP A 75 8.23 7.77 9.07
CA ASP A 75 9.00 8.53 10.06
C ASP A 75 9.70 7.66 11.13
N PHE A 76 9.51 6.34 11.06
CA PHE A 76 10.18 5.34 11.91
C PHE A 76 11.11 4.44 11.09
N ASP A 77 11.66 4.97 10.00
CA ASP A 77 12.65 4.31 9.14
C ASP A 77 12.20 2.96 8.57
N ALA A 78 10.89 2.81 8.29
CA ALA A 78 10.38 1.67 7.55
C ALA A 78 10.02 2.06 6.12
N ARG A 79 10.23 1.13 5.19
CA ARG A 79 9.75 1.20 3.80
C ARG A 79 8.58 0.25 3.63
N VAL A 80 7.49 0.76 3.08
CA VAL A 80 6.24 -0.01 2.90
C VAL A 80 5.91 -0.06 1.41
N GLY A 81 5.91 -1.27 0.85
CA GLY A 81 5.45 -1.54 -0.50
C GLY A 81 3.94 -1.85 -0.53
N LEU A 82 3.24 -1.38 -1.56
CA LEU A 82 1.82 -1.63 -1.77
C LEU A 82 1.61 -2.64 -2.90
N PHE A 83 0.80 -3.66 -2.65
CA PHE A 83 0.25 -4.57 -3.65
C PHE A 83 -1.15 -5.02 -3.20
N ILE A 84 -1.96 -5.61 -4.09
CA ILE A 84 -3.36 -5.97 -3.80
C ILE A 84 -3.64 -7.43 -4.14
N CYS A 85 -4.03 -8.21 -3.12
CA CYS A 85 -4.64 -9.54 -3.25
C CYS A 85 -3.86 -10.47 -4.21
N PHE A 86 -4.35 -10.67 -5.43
CA PHE A 86 -3.81 -11.59 -6.43
C PHE A 86 -2.39 -11.24 -6.88
N ASP A 87 -1.97 -9.97 -6.74
CA ASP A 87 -0.60 -9.53 -7.03
C ASP A 87 0.48 -10.35 -6.29
N VAL A 88 0.16 -10.90 -5.10
CA VAL A 88 1.10 -11.68 -4.27
C VAL A 88 1.67 -12.92 -4.97
N LEU A 89 0.98 -13.42 -6.00
CA LEU A 89 1.39 -14.61 -6.75
C LEU A 89 2.35 -14.30 -7.89
N PHE A 90 2.64 -13.02 -8.15
CA PHE A 90 3.45 -12.56 -9.27
C PHE A 90 4.79 -11.97 -8.81
N ALA A 91 5.80 -12.02 -9.69
CA ALA A 91 7.17 -11.65 -9.36
C ALA A 91 7.32 -10.17 -8.99
N GLU A 92 6.49 -9.31 -9.58
CA GLU A 92 6.41 -7.87 -9.34
C GLU A 92 6.17 -7.56 -7.86
N SER A 93 5.33 -8.36 -7.18
CA SER A 93 5.12 -8.21 -5.74
C SER A 93 6.36 -8.56 -4.92
N SER A 94 7.13 -9.55 -5.37
CA SER A 94 8.39 -9.93 -4.73
C SER A 94 9.47 -8.86 -4.94
N LEU A 95 9.48 -8.19 -6.10
CA LEU A 95 10.34 -7.03 -6.36
C LEU A 95 9.99 -5.85 -5.47
N LEU A 96 8.69 -5.56 -5.27
CA LEU A 96 8.23 -4.53 -4.32
C LEU A 96 8.70 -4.80 -2.90
N VAL A 97 8.62 -6.05 -2.46
CA VAL A 97 9.11 -6.46 -1.14
C VAL A 97 10.62 -6.27 -1.06
N ARG A 98 11.40 -6.65 -2.08
CA ARG A 98 12.85 -6.45 -2.10
C ARG A 98 13.24 -4.97 -2.04
N GLU A 99 12.58 -4.15 -2.84
CA GLU A 99 12.77 -2.70 -2.81
C GLU A 99 12.42 -2.14 -1.44
N ALA A 100 11.30 -2.53 -0.85
CA ALA A 100 10.92 -2.13 0.50
C ALA A 100 11.88 -2.70 1.58
N GLN A 101 12.56 -3.81 1.32
CA GLN A 101 13.51 -4.44 2.25
C GLN A 101 14.89 -3.80 2.27
N CYS A 102 15.27 -3.06 1.22
CA CYS A 102 16.62 -2.50 1.12
C CYS A 102 16.75 -1.26 2.02
N HIS A 103 16.88 -1.48 3.33
CA HIS A 103 17.46 -0.57 4.31
C HIS A 103 18.85 -1.08 4.68
N PRO A 104 19.90 -0.24 4.69
CA PRO A 104 21.18 -0.62 5.27
C PRO A 104 21.00 -0.77 6.80
N GLY A 105 20.91 -2.00 7.31
CA GLY A 105 21.21 -2.31 8.72
C GLY A 105 20.08 -2.62 9.71
N ARG A 106 18.86 -3.01 9.30
CA ARG A 106 17.85 -3.51 10.27
C ARG A 106 16.87 -4.53 9.67
N HIS A 107 16.57 -5.59 10.42
CA HIS A 107 15.82 -6.78 9.98
C HIS A 107 14.30 -6.74 10.22
N GLU A 108 13.73 -5.65 10.72
CA GLU A 108 12.30 -5.59 11.03
C GLU A 108 11.49 -4.91 9.92
N GLN A 109 10.58 -5.67 9.33
CA GLN A 109 9.74 -5.27 8.19
C GLN A 109 8.29 -5.12 8.62
N LEU A 110 7.62 -4.11 8.09
CA LEU A 110 6.17 -4.02 8.10
C LEU A 110 5.63 -4.23 6.68
N VAL A 111 5.67 -5.47 6.20
CA VAL A 111 4.82 -5.85 5.07
C VAL A 111 3.39 -5.92 5.60
N VAL A 112 2.48 -5.10 5.08
CA VAL A 112 1.05 -5.24 5.36
C VAL A 112 0.59 -6.55 4.71
N ARG A 113 0.84 -7.68 5.39
CA ARG A 113 0.37 -8.99 4.98
C ARG A 113 -1.10 -9.11 5.35
N ARG A 114 -1.98 -8.69 4.45
CA ARG A 114 -3.32 -9.25 4.38
C ARG A 114 -3.49 -9.94 3.03
N ALA A 115 -3.37 -11.25 3.05
CA ALA A 115 -3.99 -12.09 2.06
C ALA A 115 -5.43 -12.32 2.53
N SER A 116 -6.40 -11.56 1.97
CA SER A 116 -7.81 -11.93 2.10
C SER A 116 -8.05 -13.15 1.23
N TRP A 117 -7.70 -14.33 1.74
CA TRP A 117 -8.05 -15.59 1.10
C TRP A 117 -9.43 -16.01 1.55
N LEU A 118 -10.29 -16.22 0.56
CA LEU A 118 -11.58 -16.92 0.60
C LEU A 118 -12.66 -16.37 1.55
N VAL A 119 -13.89 -16.37 1.00
CA VAL A 119 -15.18 -16.12 1.68
C VAL A 119 -15.60 -14.65 1.78
N LEU A 120 -16.44 -14.29 0.80
CA LEU A 120 -17.60 -13.39 0.87
C LEU A 120 -17.53 -12.17 1.82
N GLY A 121 -17.44 -10.99 1.21
CA GLY A 121 -18.19 -9.81 1.68
C GLY A 121 -17.37 -8.65 2.27
N TRP A 122 -17.35 -7.56 1.51
CA TRP A 122 -17.33 -6.14 1.92
C TRP A 122 -16.15 -5.61 2.77
N SER A 123 -15.38 -4.71 2.14
CA SER A 123 -14.46 -3.68 2.70
C SER A 123 -13.77 -3.98 4.04
N THR A 124 -12.44 -4.18 3.98
CA THR A 124 -11.60 -4.05 5.18
C THR A 124 -10.59 -2.92 5.01
N ALA A 125 -10.68 -1.89 5.86
CA ALA A 125 -9.56 -1.03 6.16
C ALA A 125 -8.51 -1.83 6.95
N SER A 126 -7.23 -1.71 6.58
CA SER A 126 -6.13 -2.28 7.36
C SER A 126 -5.57 -1.20 8.27
N LEU A 127 -5.78 -1.35 9.58
CA LEU A 127 -5.19 -0.47 10.59
C LEU A 127 -3.80 -1.02 10.95
N VAL A 128 -2.74 -0.24 10.72
CA VAL A 128 -1.42 -0.52 11.27
C VAL A 128 -1.36 0.11 12.66
N HIS A 129 -1.29 -0.70 13.71
CA HIS A 129 -1.05 -0.25 15.08
C HIS A 129 0.34 -0.74 15.49
N THR A 130 1.25 0.17 15.86
CA THR A 130 2.51 -0.21 16.52
C THR A 130 2.36 0.05 18.02
N GLN A 131 2.40 -1.02 18.82
CA GLN A 131 2.52 -0.93 20.28
C GLN A 131 3.97 -0.57 20.60
N ARG A 132 4.23 0.65 21.11
CA ARG A 132 5.54 0.98 21.68
C ARG A 132 5.71 0.19 22.98
N ASN A 133 6.68 -0.72 23.03
CA ASN A 133 7.22 -1.17 24.32
C ASN A 133 8.14 -0.05 24.84
N SER A 134 7.64 0.74 25.79
CA SER A 134 8.47 1.69 26.54
C SER A 134 9.37 0.91 27.50
N SER A 135 10.63 0.67 27.12
CA SER A 135 11.67 0.33 28.08
C SER A 135 12.06 1.60 28.86
N ALA A 136 11.47 1.74 30.05
CA ALA A 136 11.88 2.68 31.07
C ALA A 136 13.35 2.47 31.45
N GLY A 137 14.07 3.58 31.65
CA GLY A 137 15.53 3.60 31.74
C GLY A 137 16.13 3.08 33.05
N ILE A 138 17.45 2.87 32.98
CA ILE A 138 18.34 2.83 34.13
C ILE A 138 19.52 3.75 33.79
N ARG A 139 19.63 4.88 34.51
CA ARG A 139 20.87 5.67 34.58
C ARG A 139 21.82 4.92 35.51
N ASN A 140 23.04 4.62 35.06
CA ASN A 140 24.15 4.32 35.96
C ASN A 140 25.11 5.51 35.96
N SER A 141 25.02 6.30 37.03
CA SER A 141 26.11 7.10 37.55
C SER A 141 27.07 6.17 38.30
N ALA A 142 28.34 6.16 37.94
CA ALA A 142 29.42 5.66 38.77
C ALA A 142 30.56 6.69 38.78
N SER A 143 31.04 6.93 40.00
CA SER A 143 31.98 7.96 40.45
C SER A 143 33.38 7.86 39.86
#